data_AF-A0A536UW96-F1
#
_entry.id   AF-A0A536UW96-F1
#
_cell.length_a   1.000
_cell.length_b   1.000
_cell.length_c   1.000
_cell.angle_alpha   90.00
_cell.angle_beta   90.00
_cell.angle_gamma   90.00
#
_symmetry.space_group_name_H-M   'P 1'
#
loop_
_entity.id
_entity.type
_entity.pdbx_description
1 polymer ?
#
loop_
_entity_poly.entity_id
_entity_poly.type
_entity_poly.pdbx_seq_one_letter_code
_entity_poly.pdbx_strand_id
1 'polypeptide(L)' 'MNYRRLGNSGLKLSELSFGSWVTYGAQLGDDSARECMAAAHDAGVNFFDNAEVY' A
#
# COMPACT_ATOMS: atom_id res chain seq x y z
N MET A 1 3.91 -13.53 -0.68
CA MET A 1 4.08 -12.40 -1.61
C MET A 1 5.16 -12.71 -2.65
N ASN A 2 4.92 -12.38 -3.93
CA ASN A 2 5.97 -12.33 -4.96
C ASN A 2 6.53 -10.91 -5.06
N TYR A 3 7.82 -10.78 -5.39
CA TYR A 3 8.47 -9.47 -5.58
C TYR A 3 9.05 -9.33 -6.99
N ARG A 4 8.81 -8.19 -7.61
CA ARG A 4 9.24 -7.86 -8.98
C ARG A 4 10.07 -6.59 -8.98
N ARG A 5 10.96 -6.43 -9.96
CA ARG A 5 11.70 -5.17 -10.14
C ARG A 5 10.75 -4.10 -10.68
N LEU A 6 10.85 -2.87 -10.17
CA LEU A 6 10.15 -1.74 -10.73
C LEU A 6 10.84 -1.33 -12.04
N GLY A 7 10.35 -1.87 -13.16
CA GLY A 7 10.98 -1.70 -14.48
C GLY A 7 12.44 -2.14 -14.47
N ASN A 8 13.31 -1.31 -15.05
CA ASN A 8 14.76 -1.57 -15.09
C ASN A 8 15.50 -1.13 -13.82
N SER A 9 14.82 -0.54 -12.83
CA SER A 9 15.45 -0.12 -11.58
C SER A 9 15.88 -1.32 -10.73
N GLY A 10 16.75 -1.09 -9.73
CA GLY A 10 17.12 -2.12 -8.74
C GLY A 10 16.05 -2.35 -7.66
N LEU A 11 15.03 -1.50 -7.59
CA LEU A 11 14.01 -1.54 -6.54
C LEU A 11 13.08 -2.75 -6.75
N LYS A 12 12.90 -3.56 -5.70
CA LYS A 12 11.97 -4.69 -5.70
C LYS A 12 10.70 -4.35 -4.92
N LEU A 13 9.56 -4.46 -5.56
CA LEU A 13 8.25 -4.20 -4.98
C LEU A 13 7.40 -5.48 -4.97
N SER A 14 6.47 -5.55 -4.03
CA SER A 14 5.43 -6.57 -3.99
C SER A 14 4.61 -6.56 -5.28
N GLU A 15 4.18 -7.73 -5.74
CA GLU A 15 3.35 -7.88 -6.95
C GLU A 15 2.01 -7.13 -6.85
N LEU A 16 1.53 -6.91 -5.62
CA LEU A 16 0.39 -6.07 -5.30
C LEU A 16 0.84 -4.86 -4.47
N SER A 17 0.27 -3.69 -4.76
CA SER A 17 0.42 -2.47 -3.95
C SER A 17 -0.83 -2.21 -3.11
N PHE A 18 -0.69 -1.36 -2.10
CA PHE A 18 -1.81 -0.91 -1.28
C PHE A 18 -1.94 0.62 -1.36
N GLY A 19 -3.00 1.09 -2.03
CA GLY A 19 -3.26 2.51 -2.28
C GLY A 19 -4.33 3.08 -1.34
N SER A 20 -4.28 4.39 -1.15
CA SER A 20 -5.11 5.13 -0.18
C SER A 20 -6.27 5.93 -0.79
N TRP A 21 -6.31 6.07 -2.13
CA TRP A 21 -7.32 6.86 -2.84
C TRP A 21 -8.76 6.52 -2.42
N VAL A 22 -9.58 7.56 -2.21
CA VAL A 22 -11.01 7.51 -1.79
C VAL A 22 -11.25 7.03 -0.36
N THR A 23 -10.41 6.14 0.16
CA THR A 23 -10.69 5.41 1.40
C THR A 23 -10.13 6.12 2.63
N TYR A 24 -8.85 6.50 2.59
CA TYR A 24 -8.13 7.03 3.75
C TYR A 24 -8.49 8.52 3.93
N GLY A 25 -8.91 8.92 5.13
CA GLY A 25 -9.28 10.31 5.45
C GLY A 25 -10.73 10.71 5.12
N ALA A 26 -11.41 9.98 4.23
CA ALA A 26 -12.80 10.29 3.85
C ALA A 26 -13.82 9.22 4.25
N GLN A 27 -13.50 7.92 4.09
CA GLN A 27 -14.46 6.82 4.29
C GLN A 27 -14.07 5.87 5.42
N LEU A 28 -12.76 5.72 5.68
CA LEU A 28 -12.24 4.94 6.80
C LEU A 28 -11.82 5.84 7.95
N GLY A 29 -12.15 5.43 9.16
CA GLY A 29 -11.53 5.98 10.36
C GLY A 29 -10.09 5.48 10.53
N ASP A 30 -9.29 6.24 11.28
CA ASP A 30 -7.85 6.02 11.47
C ASP A 30 -7.50 4.61 11.97
N ASP A 31 -8.31 4.05 12.88
CA ASP A 31 -8.07 2.70 13.41
C ASP A 31 -8.21 1.61 12.34
N SER A 32 -9.28 1.67 11.54
CA SER A 32 -9.48 0.72 10.43
C SER A 32 -8.42 0.90 9.35
N ALA A 33 -8.01 2.14 9.08
CA ALA A 33 -6.92 2.43 8.14
C ALA A 33 -5.61 1.79 8.61
N ARG A 34 -5.30 1.91 9.91
CA ARG A 34 -4.12 1.29 10.52
C ARG A 34 -4.18 -0.23 10.46
N GLU A 35 -5.34 -0.83 10.72
CA GLU A 35 -5.55 -2.28 10.63
C GLU A 35 -5.37 -2.80 9.19
N CYS A 36 -5.94 -2.11 8.20
CA CYS A 36 -5.76 -2.47 6.79
C CYS A 36 -4.30 -2.38 6.34
N MET A 37 -3.59 -1.31 6.72
CA MET A 37 -2.15 -1.19 6.45
C MET A 37 -1.34 -2.31 7.10
N ALA A 38 -1.63 -2.64 8.36
CA ALA A 38 -0.95 -3.72 9.08
C ALA A 38 -1.18 -5.07 8.39
N ALA A 39 -2.42 -5.38 8.03
CA ALA A 39 -2.76 -6.62 7.33
C ALA A 39 -2.06 -6.74 5.96
N ALA A 40 -1.98 -5.63 5.20
CA ALA A 40 -1.26 -5.61 3.93
C ALA A 40 0.25 -5.85 4.14
N HIS A 41 0.84 -5.18 5.12
CA HIS A 41 2.24 -5.37 5.47
C HIS A 41 2.54 -6.81 5.91
N ASP A 42 1.72 -7.40 6.79
CA ASP A 42 1.88 -8.77 7.28
C ASP A 42 1.73 -9.81 6.16
N ALA A 43 0.94 -9.52 5.13
CA ALA A 43 0.85 -10.33 3.91
C ALA A 43 2.06 -10.18 2.96
N GLY A 44 2.98 -9.26 3.27
CA GLY A 44 4.22 -8.99 2.54
C GLY A 44 4.14 -7.83 1.54
N VAL A 45 3.11 -6.98 1.59
CA VAL A 45 3.08 -5.76 0.77
C VAL A 45 4.16 -4.79 1.26
N ASN A 46 5.01 -4.31 0.34
CA ASN A 46 6.03 -3.31 0.63
C ASN A 46 5.88 -2.03 -0.21
N PHE A 47 4.84 -1.94 -1.04
CA PHE A 47 4.55 -0.79 -1.87
C PHE A 47 3.20 -0.16 -1.45
N PHE A 48 3.30 0.99 -0.80
CA PHE A 48 2.16 1.79 -0.33
C PHE A 48 2.11 3.11 -1.11
N ASP A 49 0.93 3.44 -1.63
CA ASP A 49 0.73 4.55 -2.55
C ASP A 49 -0.24 5.60 -1.99
N ASN A 50 0.11 6.88 -2.17
CA ASN A 50 -0.68 8.04 -1.74
C ASN A 50 -0.38 9.27 -2.60
N ALA A 51 -1.23 10.29 -2.53
CA ALA A 51 -1.05 11.60 -3.16
C ALA A 51 -1.65 12.70 -2.28
N GLU A 52 -1.18 13.94 -2.46
CA GLU A 52 -1.67 15.12 -1.72
C GLU A 52 -3.15 15.43 -1.92
N VAL A 53 -3.75 14.95 -3.02
CA VAL A 53 -5.14 15.21 -3.42
C VAL A 53 -6.09 14.07 -3.03
N TYR A 54 -5.58 12.96 -2.52
CA TYR A 54 -6.40 11.78 -2.19
C TYR A 54 -7.27 11.97 -0.96
#